data_AF-A0A1I6WQK8-F1
#
_entry.id   AF-A0A1I6WQK8-F1
#
_cell.length_a   1.000
_cell.length_b   1.000
_cell.length_c   1.000
_cell.angle_alpha   90.00
_cell.angle_beta   90.00
_cell.angle_gamma   90.00
#
_symmetry.space_group_name_H-M   'P 1'
#
loop_
_entity.id
_entity.type
_entity.pdbx_description
1 polymer ?
#
loop_
_entity_poly.entity_id
_entity_poly.type
_entity_poly.pdbx_seq_one_letter_code
_entity_poly.pdbx_strand_id
1 'polypeptide(L)' 'MIWHSVRMVDPVPHPYSIEVSPLTKPEGHFQWAIRKSGKLIERSDRPHRSEAKAFESAMEAVERAMKPGADGGRR' A
#
# COMPACT_ATOMS: atom_id res chain seq x y z
N MET A 1 14.89 17.77 7.03
CA MET A 1 13.56 17.26 6.63
C MET A 1 13.61 15.74 6.58
N ILE A 2 13.29 15.09 7.69
CA ILE A 2 13.21 13.62 7.75
C ILE A 2 11.78 13.29 7.33
N TRP A 3 11.62 12.75 6.12
CA TRP A 3 10.37 12.13 5.70
C TRP A 3 10.14 10.92 6.60
N HIS A 4 9.47 11.11 7.73
CA HIS A 4 9.01 10.01 8.55
C HIS A 4 7.91 9.30 7.76
N SER A 5 8.33 8.25 7.06
CA SER A 5 7.42 7.22 6.55
C SER A 5 6.74 6.65 7.79
N VAL A 6 5.48 7.02 8.04
CA VAL A 6 4.69 6.44 9.12
C VAL A 6 4.46 4.98 8.72
N ARG A 7 5.31 4.08 9.24
CA ARG A 7 5.05 2.64 9.23
C ARG A 7 3.89 2.39 10.18
N MET A 8 2.67 2.56 9.69
CA MET A 8 1.47 2.10 10.40
C MET A 8 1.43 0.57 10.26
N VAL A 9 2.10 -0.10 11.19
CA VAL A 9 2.05 -1.56 11.37
C VAL A 9 0.81 -1.94 12.17
N ASP A 10 -0.35 -1.66 11.61
CA ASP A 10 -1.53 -2.47 11.94
C ASP A 10 -1.27 -3.91 11.44
N PRO A 11 -1.80 -5.00 12.04
CA PRO A 11 -1.33 -6.37 11.79
C PRO A 11 -1.64 -6.86 10.38
N VAL A 12 -0.85 -6.41 9.41
CA VAL A 12 -0.84 -6.95 8.07
C VAL A 12 -0.36 -8.39 8.20
N PRO A 13 -1.15 -9.36 7.71
CA PRO A 13 -0.80 -10.76 7.88
C PRO A 13 0.53 -11.07 7.19
N HIS A 14 1.44 -11.70 7.93
CA HIS A 14 2.72 -12.14 7.38
C HIS A 14 2.48 -13.08 6.19
N PRO A 15 3.22 -12.96 5.07
CA PRO A 15 4.45 -12.18 4.88
C PRO A 15 4.24 -10.80 4.21
N TYR A 16 3.05 -10.21 4.30
CA TYR A 16 2.73 -8.94 3.64
C TYR A 16 3.06 -7.74 4.55
N SER A 17 3.40 -6.61 3.94
CA SER A 17 3.70 -5.36 4.61
C SER A 17 3.13 -4.21 3.77
N ILE A 18 2.33 -3.36 4.41
CA ILE A 18 1.76 -2.16 3.79
C ILE A 18 2.64 -0.97 4.16
N GLU A 19 3.04 -0.19 3.17
CA GLU A 19 3.75 1.07 3.33
C GLU A 19 2.91 2.19 2.74
N VAL A 20 2.36 3.05 3.60
CA VAL A 20 1.67 4.26 3.18
C VAL A 20 2.68 5.41 3.17
N SER A 21 2.70 6.19 2.10
CA SER A 21 3.59 7.34 1.95
C SER A 21 2.82 8.53 1.41
N PRO A 22 3.04 9.75 1.94
CA PRO A 22 2.48 10.94 1.35
C PRO A 22 3.06 11.15 -0.06
N LEU A 23 2.25 11.65 -0.98
CA LEU A 23 2.68 12.13 -2.28
C LEU A 23 3.18 13.56 -2.13
N THR A 24 4.36 13.81 -2.69
CA THR A 24 4.87 15.17 -2.89
C THR A 24 4.04 15.94 -3.89
N LYS A 25 3.47 15.28 -4.90
CA LYS A 25 2.65 15.88 -5.97
C LYS A 25 1.58 14.89 -6.45
N PRO A 26 0.29 15.22 -6.42
CA PRO A 26 -0.34 16.41 -5.81
C PRO A 26 -0.17 16.43 -4.28
N GLU A 27 0.18 17.61 -3.75
CA GLU A 27 0.43 17.81 -2.32
C GLU A 27 -0.83 17.46 -1.50
N GLY A 28 -0.65 16.83 -0.34
CA GLY A 28 -1.76 16.37 0.52
C GLY A 28 -2.41 15.04 0.11
N HIS A 29 -1.85 14.33 -0.87
CA HIS A 29 -2.30 12.99 -1.22
C HIS A 29 -1.39 11.91 -0.62
N PHE A 30 -1.84 10.67 -0.64
CA PHE A 30 -1.16 9.51 -0.09
C PHE A 30 -1.19 8.37 -1.12
N GLN A 31 -0.08 7.64 -1.22
CA GLN A 31 0.02 6.36 -1.91
C GLN A 31 0.26 5.26 -0.90
N TRP A 32 0.00 4.04 -1.34
CA TRP A 32 0.35 2.84 -0.59
C TRP A 32 1.13 1.87 -1.47
N ALA A 33 1.98 1.06 -0.85
CA ALA A 33 2.75 0.02 -1.49
C ALA A 33 2.68 -1.24 -0.64
N ILE A 34 2.48 -2.39 -1.28
CA ILE A 34 2.44 -3.69 -0.62
C ILE A 34 3.70 -4.45 -0.98
N ARG A 35 4.43 -4.85 0.05
CA ARG A 35 5.58 -5.73 -0.06
C ARG A 35 5.25 -7.10 0.50
N LYS A 36 5.67 -8.15 -0.19
CA LYS A 36 5.60 -9.54 0.27
C LYS A 36 7.01 -10.06 0.45
N SER A 37 7.41 -10.41 1.66
CA SER A 37 8.77 -10.90 1.98
C SER A 37 9.89 -9.99 1.41
N GLY A 38 9.71 -8.66 1.48
CA GLY A 38 10.67 -7.69 0.97
C GLY A 38 10.57 -7.37 -0.54
N LYS A 39 9.72 -8.07 -1.30
CA LYS A 39 9.46 -7.76 -2.72
C LYS A 39 8.20 -6.90 -2.86
N LEU A 40 8.29 -5.76 -3.55
CA LEU A 40 7.10 -4.99 -3.94
C LEU A 40 6.25 -5.85 -4.89
N ILE A 41 5.05 -6.18 -4.45
CA ILE A 41 4.09 -6.95 -5.27
C ILE A 41 3.04 -6.03 -5.89
N GLU A 42 2.67 -4.97 -5.19
CA GLU A 42 1.65 -4.03 -5.68
C GLU A 42 1.93 -2.63 -5.15
N ARG A 43 1.59 -1.62 -5.96
CA ARG A 43 1.71 -0.21 -5.59
C ARG A 43 0.46 0.52 -6.05
N SER A 44 -0.13 1.31 -5.16
CA SER A 44 -1.12 2.30 -5.56
C SER A 44 -0.42 3.41 -6.31
N ASP A 45 -0.64 3.45 -7.61
CA ASP A 45 -0.37 4.63 -8.41
C ASP A 45 -1.50 5.68 -8.26
N ARG A 46 -2.55 5.37 -7.48
CA ARG A 46 -3.70 6.26 -7.28
C ARG A 46 -3.43 7.20 -6.09
N PRO A 47 -3.51 8.53 -6.30
CA PRO A 47 -3.39 9.50 -5.23
C PRO A 47 -4.66 9.49 -4.36
N HIS A 48 -4.54 9.10 -3.09
CA HIS A 48 -5.65 9.11 -2.11
C HIS A 48 -5.62 10.41 -1.31
N ARG A 49 -6.79 10.98 -0.98
CA ARG A 49 -6.86 12.25 -0.23
C ARG A 49 -6.57 12.12 1.28
N SER A 50 -6.44 10.90 1.79
CA SER A 50 -6.24 10.65 3.21
C SER A 50 -5.50 9.34 3.43
N GLU A 51 -4.70 9.28 4.49
CA GLU A 51 -3.95 8.08 4.89
C GLU A 51 -4.88 6.89 5.14
N ALA A 52 -6.01 7.10 5.83
CA ALA A 52 -7.01 6.04 6.11
C ALA A 52 -7.54 5.39 4.82
N LYS A 53 -7.90 6.20 3.81
CA LYS A 53 -8.33 5.73 2.48
C LYS A 53 -7.23 4.92 1.78
N ALA A 54 -5.98 5.38 1.88
CA ALA A 54 -4.85 4.67 1.33
C ALA A 54 -4.66 3.33 2.04
N PHE A 55 -4.80 3.29 3.36
CA PHE A 55 -4.66 2.09 4.17
C PHE A 55 -5.77 1.06 3.89
N GLU A 56 -7.04 1.47 3.88
CA GLU A 56 -8.17 0.60 3.53
C GLU A 56 -7.98 -0.02 2.12
N SER A 57 -7.58 0.82 1.16
CA SER A 57 -7.33 0.36 -0.21
C SER A 57 -6.13 -0.58 -0.31
N ALA A 58 -5.10 -0.41 0.53
CA ALA A 58 -3.97 -1.31 0.63
C ALA A 58 -4.37 -2.64 1.29
N MET A 59 -5.22 -2.61 2.32
CA MET A 59 -5.71 -3.81 2.98
C MET A 59 -6.52 -4.67 2.02
N GLU A 60 -7.45 -4.07 1.26
CA GLU A 60 -8.22 -4.79 0.24
C GLU A 60 -7.30 -5.41 -0.82
N ALA A 61 -6.23 -4.71 -1.21
CA ALA A 61 -5.24 -5.23 -2.13
C ALA A 61 -4.39 -6.36 -1.52
N VAL A 62 -4.05 -6.32 -0.23
CA VAL A 62 -3.42 -7.45 0.48
C VAL A 62 -4.36 -8.65 0.48
N GLU A 63 -5.63 -8.47 0.83
CA GLU A 63 -6.62 -9.55 0.81
C GLU A 63 -6.80 -10.17 -0.58
N ARG A 64 -6.76 -9.35 -1.64
CA ARG A 64 -6.75 -9.83 -3.03
C ARG A 64 -5.47 -10.60 -3.35
N ALA A 65 -4.30 -10.07 -2.98
CA ALA A 65 -3.01 -10.72 -3.20
C ALA A 65 -2.86 -12.03 -2.41
N MET A 66 -3.58 -12.17 -1.29
CA MET A 66 -3.68 -13.42 -0.52
C MET A 66 -4.52 -14.48 -1.22
N LYS A 67 -5.51 -14.10 -2.03
CA LYS A 67 -6.31 -15.05 -2.80
C LYS A 67 -5.49 -15.56 -3.99
N PRO A 68 -5.16 -16.87 -4.07
CA PRO A 68 -4.24 -17.45 -5.06
C PRO A 68 -4.84 -17.59 -6.47
N GLY A 69 -5.44 -16.52 -6.99
CA GLY A 69 -6.02 -16.43 -8.34
C GLY A 69 -6.25 -14.99 -8.81
N ALA A 70 -5.89 -13.98 -8.01
CA ALA A 70 -6.04 -12.57 -8.36
C ALA A 70 -4.82 -11.96 -9.07
N ASP A 71 -3.75 -12.75 -9.32
CA ASP A 71 -2.58 -12.38 -10.14
C ASP A 71 -2.90 -12.25 -11.65
N GLY A 72 -4.19 -12.17 -11.98
CA GLY A 72 -4.70 -12.03 -13.33
C GLY A 72 -4.87 -10.56 -13.73
N GLY A 73 -3.77 -9.91 -14.08
CA GLY A 73 -3.79 -8.90 -15.13
C GLY A 73 -3.76 -7.44 -14.70
N ARG A 74 -2.56 -6.85 -14.79
CA ARG A 74 -2.35 -5.59 -15.51
C ARG A 74 -1.04 -5.68 -16.28
N ARG A 75 -1.17 -6.15 -17.53
CA ARG A 75 -0.20 -5.95 -18.60
C ARG A 75 -0.39 -4.54 -19.17
#